data_AF-A0A7V7D632-F1
#
_entry.id   AF-A0A7V7D632-F1
#
_cell.length_a   1.000
_cell.length_b   1.000
_cell.length_c   1.000
_cell.angle_alpha   90.00
_cell.angle_beta   90.00
_cell.angle_gamma   90.00
#
_symmetry.space_group_name_H-M   'P 1'
#
loop_
_entity.id
_entity.type
_entity.pdbx_description
1 polymer ?
#
loop_
_entity_poly.entity_id
_entity_poly.type
_entity_poly.pdbx_seq_one_letter_code
_entity_poly.pdbx_strand_id
1 'polypeptide(L)'
;MKVEIITNPSTDVFIDLVKTSQEQLLASPFIKANVAKMILDNKPTKAKISLLTSYKLNSFYRNSSDLTALSSFIESRIPVRNYPKLHAKTYIFDSQRAIITSANLTLGGLQNNYECGILIHDSDTASRLKSDFLQIFQDEEKASKVTEEILSTTEDILAKVPKEKRIKFEKSEKDLFPKEPYEPEDDLYDGGVTSIVNTLSGWRLDTFNVVSRITANIFKLDQLYAFKKQLQELHPDNLNIEAKIRQQLQELRDLGLVEFLGGGVYRKLWKNV
;
A
#
# COMPACT_ATOMS: atom_id res chain seq x y z
N MET A 1 16.22 -2.25 26.20
CA MET A 1 15.37 -2.05 25.00
C MET A 1 14.05 -1.38 25.37
N LYS A 2 13.97 -0.06 25.19
CA LYS A 2 12.72 0.72 25.30
C LYS A 2 12.12 0.88 23.91
N VAL A 3 10.89 0.41 23.71
CA VAL A 3 10.15 0.50 22.43
C VAL A 3 8.74 1.01 22.65
N GLU A 4 8.18 1.64 21.62
CA GLU A 4 6.80 2.11 21.53
C GLU A 4 6.18 1.57 20.24
N ILE A 5 4.92 1.11 20.30
CA ILE A 5 4.19 0.70 19.09
C ILE A 5 3.82 1.96 18.31
N ILE A 6 4.10 1.98 17.02
CA ILE A 6 3.62 3.03 16.12
C ILE A 6 2.63 2.43 15.13
N THR A 7 1.49 3.09 14.98
CA THR A 7 0.51 2.82 13.93
C THR A 7 0.22 4.11 13.19
N ASN A 8 -0.35 4.00 12.00
CA ASN A 8 -0.74 5.20 11.28
C ASN A 8 -1.88 5.97 11.97
N PRO A 9 -1.88 7.31 11.88
CA PRO A 9 -0.88 8.14 11.19
C PRO A 9 0.44 8.27 11.98
N SER A 10 1.57 7.91 11.36
CA SER A 10 2.91 8.02 11.97
C SER A 10 3.71 9.24 11.49
N THR A 11 3.12 10.07 10.60
CA THR A 11 3.79 11.22 9.99
C THR A 11 4.38 12.18 11.02
N ASP A 12 3.66 12.51 12.09
CA ASP A 12 4.14 13.48 13.10
C ASP A 12 5.37 12.98 13.84
N VAL A 13 5.35 11.71 14.26
CA VAL A 13 6.49 11.04 14.91
C VAL A 13 7.68 10.98 13.96
N PHE A 14 7.46 10.59 12.69
CA PHE A 14 8.51 10.53 11.70
C PHE A 14 9.14 11.91 11.44
N ILE A 15 8.32 12.96 11.32
CA ILE A 15 8.80 14.32 11.05
C ILE A 15 9.47 14.96 12.24
N ASP A 16 9.04 14.70 13.47
CA ASP A 16 9.76 15.13 14.67
C ASP A 16 11.20 14.56 14.68
N LEU A 17 11.35 13.27 14.35
CA LEU A 17 12.66 12.63 14.24
C LEU A 17 13.51 13.23 13.11
N VAL A 18 12.91 13.49 11.94
CA VAL A 18 13.61 14.17 10.83
C VAL A 18 14.09 15.57 11.22
N LYS A 19 13.27 16.34 11.94
CA LYS A 19 13.58 17.71 12.39
C LYS A 19 14.69 17.77 13.42
N THR A 20 14.74 16.78 14.31
CA THR A 20 15.61 16.81 15.49
C THR A 20 16.96 16.13 15.27
N SER A 21 17.12 15.37 14.18
CA SER A 21 18.31 14.54 13.95
C SER A 21 19.34 15.13 12.98
N GLN A 22 20.62 14.91 13.28
CA GLN A 22 21.75 15.33 12.44
C GLN A 22 22.23 14.22 11.48
N GLU A 23 21.91 12.96 11.75
CA GLU A 23 22.18 11.82 10.89
C GLU A 23 20.91 10.99 10.69
N GLN A 24 20.58 10.71 9.43
CA GLN A 24 19.36 10.00 9.03
C GLN A 24 19.73 8.90 8.02
N LEU A 25 19.50 7.64 8.38
CA LEU A 25 19.70 6.49 7.49
C LEU A 25 18.33 5.91 7.16
N LEU A 26 17.92 6.06 5.91
CA LEU A 26 16.56 5.76 5.47
C LEU A 26 16.61 4.59 4.50
N ALA A 27 16.04 3.44 4.87
CA ALA A 27 15.84 2.30 3.99
C ALA A 27 14.35 2.18 3.67
N SER A 28 13.99 2.31 2.39
CA SER A 28 12.60 2.10 1.94
C SER A 28 12.59 1.67 0.47
N PRO A 29 11.93 0.54 0.11
CA PRO A 29 11.81 0.12 -1.27
C PRO A 29 11.11 1.15 -2.14
N PHE A 30 10.10 1.84 -1.59
CA PHE A 30 9.28 2.81 -2.30
C PHE A 30 9.34 4.17 -1.63
N ILE A 31 9.45 5.22 -2.45
CA ILE A 31 9.59 6.60 -1.99
C ILE A 31 8.79 7.50 -2.92
N LYS A 32 7.99 8.40 -2.35
CA LYS A 32 7.19 9.37 -3.10
C LYS A 32 7.71 10.79 -2.97
N ALA A 33 7.50 11.61 -4.00
CA ALA A 33 8.05 12.95 -4.09
C ALA A 33 7.57 13.87 -2.97
N ASN A 34 6.32 13.72 -2.53
CA ASN A 34 5.76 14.44 -1.39
C ASN A 34 6.49 14.15 -0.07
N VAL A 35 6.79 12.89 0.21
CA VAL A 35 7.54 12.49 1.43
C VAL A 35 9.00 12.90 1.32
N ALA A 36 9.63 12.79 0.13
CA ALA A 36 10.97 13.29 -0.10
C ALA A 36 11.05 14.81 0.17
N LYS A 37 10.12 15.59 -0.39
CA LYS A 37 10.00 17.03 -0.11
C LYS A 37 9.83 17.30 1.37
N MET A 38 8.93 16.57 2.02
CA MET A 38 8.67 16.70 3.46
C MET A 38 9.94 16.44 4.30
N ILE A 39 10.77 15.46 3.93
CA ILE A 39 12.06 15.21 4.57
C ILE A 39 13.03 16.39 4.32
N LEU A 40 13.19 16.80 3.07
CA LEU A 40 14.15 17.83 2.67
C LEU A 40 13.82 19.21 3.23
N ASP A 41 12.54 19.56 3.34
CA ASP A 41 12.07 20.84 3.91
C ASP A 41 12.26 20.90 5.43
N ASN A 42 12.23 19.76 6.12
CA ASN A 42 12.21 19.71 7.59
C ASN A 42 13.54 19.25 8.21
N LYS A 43 14.47 18.68 7.45
CA LYS A 43 15.78 18.29 7.96
C LYS A 43 16.58 19.52 8.43
N PRO A 44 17.43 19.38 9.47
CA PRO A 44 18.41 20.39 9.80
C PRO A 44 19.33 20.73 8.62
N THR A 45 19.80 21.98 8.55
CA THR A 45 20.62 22.48 7.42
C THR A 45 21.87 21.62 7.17
N LYS A 46 22.49 21.12 8.24
CA LYS A 46 23.73 20.30 8.19
C LYS A 46 23.47 18.80 8.34
N ALA A 47 22.22 18.36 8.36
CA ALA A 47 21.91 16.95 8.55
C ALA A 47 22.46 16.11 7.39
N LYS A 48 23.11 15.00 7.74
CA LYS A 48 23.58 13.98 6.82
C LYS A 48 22.47 12.95 6.62
N ILE A 49 22.07 12.75 5.38
CA ILE A 49 21.07 11.74 5.03
C ILE A 49 21.75 10.70 4.13
N SER A 50 21.38 9.43 4.30
CA SER A 50 21.75 8.34 3.38
C SER A 50 20.51 7.54 3.03
N LEU A 51 20.25 7.38 1.74
CA LEU A 51 19.03 6.75 1.25
C LEU A 51 19.30 5.43 0.55
N LEU A 52 18.78 4.34 1.11
CA LEU A 52 18.80 3.01 0.51
C LEU A 52 17.41 2.69 -0.04
N THR A 53 17.30 2.36 -1.33
CA THR A 53 16.03 2.07 -2.00
C THR A 53 16.12 0.84 -2.92
N SER A 54 14.98 0.36 -3.43
CA SER A 54 14.92 -0.70 -4.45
C SER A 54 14.61 -0.07 -5.82
N TYR A 55 15.64 0.23 -6.59
CA TYR A 55 15.52 0.83 -7.92
C TYR A 55 15.11 -0.22 -8.96
N LYS A 56 13.81 -0.30 -9.27
CA LYS A 56 13.25 -1.20 -10.28
C LYS A 56 12.42 -0.40 -11.26
N LEU A 57 12.67 -0.58 -12.56
CA LEU A 57 11.93 0.11 -13.63
C LEU A 57 10.41 -0.01 -13.46
N ASN A 58 9.93 -1.21 -13.10
CA ASN A 58 8.51 -1.48 -12.90
C ASN A 58 7.91 -0.68 -11.73
N SER A 59 8.69 -0.36 -10.68
CA SER A 59 8.22 0.44 -9.55
C SER A 59 7.93 1.89 -9.94
N PHE A 60 8.69 2.44 -10.88
CA PHE A 60 8.45 3.77 -11.45
C PHE A 60 7.31 3.74 -12.46
N TYR A 61 7.30 2.72 -13.32
CA TYR A 61 6.23 2.51 -14.30
C TYR A 61 4.85 2.36 -13.64
N ARG A 62 4.75 1.61 -12.53
CA ARG A 62 3.52 1.44 -11.74
C ARG A 62 3.24 2.59 -10.77
N ASN A 63 4.07 3.63 -10.76
CA ASN A 63 3.94 4.75 -9.84
C ASN A 63 3.89 4.29 -8.36
N SER A 64 4.63 3.24 -7.99
CA SER A 64 4.82 2.87 -6.57
C SER A 64 5.95 3.67 -5.93
N SER A 65 6.92 4.11 -6.73
CA SER A 65 8.03 4.98 -6.35
C SER A 65 8.21 6.07 -7.41
N ASP A 66 8.70 7.25 -7.03
CA ASP A 66 8.84 8.40 -7.94
C ASP A 66 10.30 8.67 -8.28
N LEU A 67 10.61 8.86 -9.56
CA LEU A 67 11.94 9.32 -10.00
C LEU A 67 12.23 10.73 -9.46
N THR A 68 11.23 11.61 -9.44
CA THR A 68 11.33 12.96 -8.87
C THR A 68 11.77 12.94 -7.40
N ALA A 69 11.30 11.96 -6.61
CA ALA A 69 11.74 11.83 -5.22
C ALA A 69 13.25 11.58 -5.13
N LEU A 70 13.76 10.66 -5.95
CA LEU A 70 15.18 10.34 -5.99
C LEU A 70 16.01 11.50 -6.53
N SER A 71 15.51 12.20 -7.56
CA SER A 71 16.13 13.40 -8.12
C SER A 71 16.32 14.48 -7.05
N SER A 72 15.29 14.77 -6.25
CA SER A 72 15.37 15.78 -5.18
C SER A 72 16.44 15.47 -4.13
N PHE A 73 16.64 14.19 -3.80
CA PHE A 73 17.74 13.78 -2.91
C PHE A 73 19.11 14.00 -3.57
N ILE A 74 19.27 13.57 -4.83
CA ILE A 74 20.53 13.69 -5.57
C ILE A 74 20.92 15.16 -5.78
N GLU A 75 19.98 16.01 -6.20
CA GLU A 75 20.15 17.46 -6.35
C GLU A 75 20.57 18.13 -5.03
N SER A 76 20.05 17.62 -3.91
CA SER A 76 20.43 18.04 -2.55
C SER A 76 21.76 17.46 -2.08
N ARG A 77 22.52 16.81 -2.97
CA ARG A 77 23.79 16.11 -2.71
C ARG A 77 23.69 15.00 -1.66
N ILE A 78 22.51 14.38 -1.52
CA ILE A 78 22.28 13.25 -0.62
C ILE A 78 22.56 11.95 -1.38
N PRO A 79 23.41 11.05 -0.86
CA PRO A 79 23.70 9.79 -1.53
C PRO A 79 22.48 8.86 -1.53
N VAL A 80 22.12 8.41 -2.73
CA VAL A 80 21.06 7.44 -2.99
C VAL A 80 21.69 6.15 -3.54
N ARG A 81 21.41 5.03 -2.89
CA ARG A 81 21.87 3.71 -3.32
C ARG A 81 20.71 2.77 -3.58
N ASN A 82 20.86 1.96 -4.62
CA ASN A 82 19.95 0.90 -5.00
C ASN A 82 20.43 -0.43 -4.42
N TYR A 83 19.61 -1.05 -3.56
CA TYR A 83 19.73 -2.45 -3.20
C TYR A 83 18.52 -3.21 -3.76
N PRO A 84 18.65 -3.99 -4.85
CA PRO A 84 17.50 -4.59 -5.57
C PRO A 84 16.62 -5.53 -4.73
N LYS A 85 17.21 -6.14 -3.68
CA LYS A 85 16.52 -7.05 -2.75
C LYS A 85 15.95 -6.33 -1.53
N LEU A 86 16.00 -4.99 -1.47
CA LEU A 86 15.47 -4.24 -0.34
C LEU A 86 13.96 -4.44 -0.22
N HIS A 87 13.54 -4.93 0.94
CA HIS A 87 12.13 -4.93 1.37
C HIS A 87 11.92 -4.25 2.74
N ALA A 88 12.98 -4.15 3.53
CA ALA A 88 12.96 -3.53 4.85
C ALA A 88 12.55 -2.06 4.78
N LYS A 89 11.75 -1.61 5.74
CA LYS A 89 11.51 -0.18 5.99
C LYS A 89 12.05 0.15 7.38
N THR A 90 13.23 0.74 7.39
CA THR A 90 13.93 1.10 8.60
C THR A 90 14.43 2.53 8.50
N TYR A 91 14.16 3.34 9.52
CA TYR A 91 14.52 4.75 9.57
C TYR A 91 15.31 5.00 10.84
N ILE A 92 16.61 5.30 10.73
CA ILE A 92 17.52 5.39 11.86
C ILE A 92 17.98 6.84 12.01
N PHE A 93 17.95 7.34 13.24
CA PHE A 93 18.20 8.74 13.58
C PHE A 93 19.26 8.83 14.68
N ASP A 94 20.37 9.51 14.38
CA ASP A 94 21.52 9.77 15.26
C ASP A 94 22.12 8.55 15.99
N SER A 95 21.86 7.32 15.49
CA SER A 95 22.19 6.07 16.19
C SER A 95 21.56 5.94 17.59
N GLN A 96 20.53 6.74 17.88
CA GLN A 96 19.84 6.78 19.17
C GLN A 96 18.39 6.32 19.08
N ARG A 97 17.74 6.59 17.94
CA ARG A 97 16.36 6.20 17.68
C ARG A 97 16.27 5.50 16.35
N ALA A 98 15.32 4.58 16.23
CA ALA A 98 15.02 3.93 14.97
C ALA A 98 13.54 3.58 14.86
N ILE A 99 13.01 3.57 13.65
CA ILE A 99 11.71 3.02 13.33
C ILE A 99 11.94 1.74 12.52
N ILE A 100 11.26 0.67 12.91
CA ILE A 100 11.05 -0.53 12.08
C ILE A 100 9.56 -0.64 11.83
N THR A 101 9.14 -0.67 10.57
CA THR A 101 7.71 -0.57 10.22
C THR A 101 7.38 -1.31 8.93
N SER A 102 6.10 -1.57 8.70
CA SER A 102 5.55 -1.98 7.41
C SER A 102 5.40 -0.80 6.43
N ALA A 103 5.35 0.44 6.94
CA ALA A 103 5.18 1.66 6.17
C ALA A 103 6.37 1.96 5.25
N ASN A 104 6.11 2.22 3.95
CA ASN A 104 7.09 2.83 3.06
C ASN A 104 7.13 4.36 3.23
N LEU A 105 8.16 5.02 2.68
CA LEU A 105 8.27 6.50 2.60
C LEU A 105 7.31 7.10 1.56
N THR A 106 6.02 6.88 1.76
CA THR A 106 4.92 7.38 0.95
C THR A 106 3.83 7.93 1.89
N LEU A 107 2.98 8.86 1.43
CA LEU A 107 1.84 9.28 2.27
C LEU A 107 0.88 8.13 2.58
N GLY A 108 0.74 7.16 1.66
CA GLY A 108 0.05 5.91 1.93
C GLY A 108 0.62 5.21 3.15
N GLY A 109 1.94 5.01 3.17
CA GLY A 109 2.66 4.34 4.25
C GLY A 109 2.71 5.12 5.56
N LEU A 110 2.87 6.44 5.55
CA LEU A 110 3.02 7.21 6.80
C LEU A 110 1.70 7.73 7.39
N GLN A 111 0.61 7.71 6.62
CA GLN A 111 -0.64 8.37 7.03
C GLN A 111 -1.91 7.54 6.78
N ASN A 112 -2.06 6.92 5.60
CA ASN A 112 -3.39 6.45 5.16
C ASN A 112 -3.62 4.95 5.39
N ASN A 113 -2.61 4.12 5.15
CA ASN A 113 -2.72 2.67 5.24
C ASN A 113 -2.77 2.24 6.72
N TYR A 114 -3.37 1.09 7.00
CA TYR A 114 -3.13 0.44 8.29
C TYR A 114 -1.71 -0.14 8.29
N GLU A 115 -0.82 0.54 9.00
CA GLU A 115 0.59 0.16 9.11
C GLU A 115 0.92 -0.03 10.59
N CYS A 116 1.86 -0.91 10.86
CA CYS A 116 2.30 -1.22 12.21
C CYS A 116 3.83 -1.28 12.25
N GLY A 117 4.38 -0.77 13.34
CA GLY A 117 5.81 -0.79 13.57
C GLY A 117 6.14 -0.52 15.02
N ILE A 118 7.44 -0.34 15.27
CA ILE A 118 7.97 0.05 16.56
C ILE A 118 8.91 1.24 16.39
N LEU A 119 8.77 2.20 17.31
CA LEU A 119 9.77 3.22 17.58
C LEU A 119 10.70 2.70 18.68
N ILE A 120 11.98 2.70 18.40
CA ILE A 120 13.05 2.24 19.28
C ILE A 120 13.72 3.47 19.90
N HIS A 121 13.83 3.51 21.22
CA HIS A 121 14.52 4.55 21.99
C HIS A 121 15.85 4.07 22.59
N ASP A 122 16.35 2.94 22.10
CA ASP A 122 17.50 2.20 22.63
C ASP A 122 18.71 2.39 21.69
N SER A 123 19.75 3.08 22.17
CA SER A 123 20.92 3.42 21.37
C SER A 123 21.70 2.21 20.88
N ASP A 124 21.78 1.14 21.68
CA ASP A 124 22.50 -0.07 21.31
C ASP A 124 21.81 -0.78 20.15
N THR A 125 20.48 -0.85 20.19
CA THR A 125 19.68 -1.41 19.09
C THR A 125 19.72 -0.52 17.85
N ALA A 126 19.58 0.79 18.00
CA ALA A 126 19.69 1.73 16.88
C ALA A 126 21.09 1.69 16.24
N SER A 127 22.16 1.53 17.03
CA SER A 127 23.53 1.40 16.54
C SER A 127 23.77 0.09 15.78
N ARG A 128 23.18 -1.02 16.22
CA ARG A 128 23.21 -2.29 15.47
C ARG A 128 22.49 -2.16 14.13
N LEU A 129 21.29 -1.58 14.12
CA LEU A 129 20.56 -1.30 12.87
C LEU A 129 21.35 -0.40 11.92
N LYS A 130 22.06 0.60 12.45
CA LYS A 130 22.98 1.43 11.67
C LYS A 130 24.11 0.61 11.08
N SER A 131 24.74 -0.29 11.86
CA SER A 131 25.79 -1.16 11.37
C SER A 131 25.30 -2.02 10.20
N ASP A 132 24.14 -2.64 10.32
CA ASP A 132 23.52 -3.46 9.27
C ASP A 132 23.21 -2.63 8.02
N PHE A 133 22.64 -1.44 8.21
CA PHE A 133 22.38 -0.50 7.12
C PHE A 133 23.67 -0.14 6.38
N LEU A 134 24.71 0.27 7.12
CA LEU A 134 25.97 0.73 6.54
C LEU A 134 26.73 -0.40 5.83
N GLN A 135 26.64 -1.64 6.34
CA GLN A 135 27.22 -2.80 5.68
C GLN A 135 26.65 -2.98 4.27
N ILE A 136 25.34 -2.79 4.07
CA ILE A 136 24.72 -2.86 2.74
C ILE A 136 25.02 -1.58 1.95
N PHE A 137 24.93 -0.42 2.60
CA PHE A 137 25.09 0.88 1.95
C PHE A 137 26.52 1.15 1.47
N GLN A 138 27.54 0.52 2.04
CA GLN A 138 28.94 0.70 1.64
C GLN A 138 29.43 -0.42 0.71
N ASP A 139 28.65 -1.48 0.54
CA ASP A 139 28.99 -2.63 -0.29
C ASP A 139 28.66 -2.34 -1.76
N GLU A 140 29.70 -2.09 -2.56
CA GLU A 140 29.59 -1.79 -3.99
C GLU A 140 29.09 -2.99 -4.83
N GLU A 141 29.22 -4.23 -4.34
CA GLU A 141 28.70 -5.41 -5.04
C GLU A 141 27.19 -5.59 -4.81
N LYS A 142 26.71 -5.25 -3.59
CA LYS A 142 25.30 -5.40 -3.24
C LYS A 142 24.46 -4.18 -3.59
N ALA A 143 24.99 -2.99 -3.37
CA ALA A 143 24.27 -1.75 -3.56
C ALA A 143 24.95 -0.88 -4.62
N SER A 144 24.22 -0.44 -5.65
CA SER A 144 24.77 0.45 -6.66
C SER A 144 24.39 1.91 -6.41
N LYS A 145 25.25 2.85 -6.81
CA LYS A 145 24.92 4.29 -6.75
C LYS A 145 23.83 4.61 -7.78
N VAL A 146 22.83 5.39 -7.37
CA VAL A 146 21.86 6.00 -8.29
C VAL A 146 22.39 7.38 -8.70
N THR A 147 22.43 7.66 -9.99
CA THR A 147 22.97 8.90 -10.57
C THR A 147 21.91 9.62 -11.40
N GLU A 148 22.11 10.92 -11.63
CA GLU A 148 21.26 11.73 -12.52
C GLU A 148 21.15 11.12 -13.93
N GLU A 149 22.25 10.57 -14.45
CA GLU A 149 22.29 9.87 -15.74
C GLU A 149 21.37 8.64 -15.76
N ILE A 150 21.39 7.83 -14.70
CA ILE A 150 20.51 6.65 -14.56
C ILE A 150 19.04 7.10 -14.51
N LEU A 151 18.74 8.17 -13.76
CA LEU A 151 17.38 8.73 -13.69
C LEU A 151 16.90 9.21 -15.06
N SER A 152 17.69 10.03 -15.75
CA SER A 152 17.37 10.56 -17.08
C SER A 152 17.16 9.44 -18.10
N THR A 153 18.04 8.43 -18.12
CA THR A 153 17.86 7.24 -18.98
C THR A 153 16.56 6.50 -18.66
N THR A 154 16.20 6.41 -17.37
CA THR A 154 14.96 5.74 -16.94
C THR A 154 13.73 6.53 -17.39
N GLU A 155 13.75 7.86 -17.26
CA GLU A 155 12.70 8.75 -17.78
C GLU A 155 12.50 8.56 -19.28
N ASP A 156 13.58 8.52 -20.05
CA ASP A 156 13.56 8.27 -21.49
C ASP A 156 12.94 6.91 -21.85
N ILE A 157 13.30 5.85 -21.10
CA ILE A 157 12.70 4.52 -21.28
C ILE A 157 11.19 4.58 -21.03
N LEU A 158 10.76 5.18 -19.92
CA LEU A 158 9.34 5.31 -19.57
C LEU A 158 8.56 6.16 -20.58
N ALA A 159 9.19 7.22 -21.11
CA ALA A 159 8.62 8.09 -22.14
C ALA A 159 8.39 7.35 -23.48
N LYS A 160 9.21 6.34 -23.79
CA LYS A 160 9.12 5.53 -25.01
C LYS A 160 8.19 4.32 -24.91
N VAL A 161 7.65 4.01 -23.71
CA VAL A 161 6.70 2.89 -23.57
C VAL A 161 5.46 3.14 -24.45
N PRO A 162 5.10 2.21 -25.38
CA PRO A 162 3.97 2.37 -26.30
C PRO A 162 2.66 2.65 -25.58
N LYS A 163 1.81 3.51 -26.16
CA LYS A 163 0.53 3.88 -25.55
C LYS A 163 -0.44 2.71 -25.39
N GLU A 164 -0.29 1.63 -26.18
CA GLU A 164 -1.11 0.41 -26.06
C GLU A 164 -0.60 -0.54 -24.96
N LYS A 165 0.70 -0.47 -24.61
CA LYS A 165 1.28 -1.18 -23.45
C LYS A 165 1.27 -0.35 -22.18
N ARG A 166 1.19 0.98 -22.29
CA ARG A 166 0.66 1.82 -21.22
C ARG A 166 -0.78 1.36 -21.07
N ILE A 167 -1.08 0.60 -20.05
CA ILE A 167 -2.47 0.52 -19.60
C ILE A 167 -2.85 1.96 -19.25
N LYS A 168 -3.39 2.69 -20.22
CA LYS A 168 -4.20 3.86 -19.96
C LYS A 168 -5.45 3.27 -19.37
N PHE A 169 -5.55 3.33 -18.04
CA PHE A 169 -6.86 3.36 -17.45
C PHE A 169 -7.63 4.51 -18.14
N GLU A 170 -8.69 4.20 -18.88
CA GLU A 170 -9.42 5.14 -19.78
C GLU A 170 -10.13 6.29 -19.05
N LYS A 171 -9.99 6.40 -17.72
CA LYS A 171 -10.66 7.41 -16.90
C LYS A 171 -9.63 8.30 -16.19
N SER A 172 -9.96 9.55 -15.88
CA SER A 172 -9.09 10.46 -15.09
C SER A 172 -9.01 9.99 -13.64
N GLU A 173 -8.02 10.37 -12.82
CA GLU A 173 -7.94 9.96 -11.39
C GLU A 173 -9.22 10.25 -10.58
N LYS A 174 -9.97 11.31 -10.89
CA LYS A 174 -11.27 11.59 -10.25
C LYS A 174 -12.41 10.70 -10.76
N ASP A 175 -12.28 10.18 -11.98
CA ASP A 175 -13.21 9.25 -12.63
C ASP A 175 -12.78 7.77 -12.45
N LEU A 176 -11.54 7.53 -12.02
CA LEU A 176 -10.94 6.24 -11.63
C LEU A 176 -11.04 5.98 -10.13
N PHE A 177 -11.03 7.03 -9.31
CA PHE A 177 -11.08 6.92 -7.86
C PHE A 177 -12.28 7.69 -7.28
N PRO A 178 -13.53 7.20 -7.45
CA PRO A 178 -14.56 7.51 -6.48
C PRO A 178 -14.26 6.71 -5.20
N LYS A 179 -13.20 7.05 -4.44
CA LYS A 179 -12.76 6.31 -3.25
C LYS A 179 -12.95 4.79 -3.41
N GLU A 180 -12.31 4.15 -4.38
CA GLU A 180 -12.35 2.69 -4.42
C GLU A 180 -11.23 2.11 -3.55
N PRO A 181 -11.56 1.14 -2.68
CA PRO A 181 -10.67 0.67 -1.66
C PRO A 181 -9.74 -0.41 -2.23
N TYR A 182 -8.49 -0.43 -1.74
CA TYR A 182 -7.48 -1.49 -1.81
C TYR A 182 -7.93 -2.86 -2.40
N GLU A 183 -7.71 -3.17 -3.69
CA GLU A 183 -7.90 -4.54 -4.24
C GLU A 183 -6.54 -5.23 -4.40
N PRO A 184 -6.05 -6.01 -3.41
CA PRO A 184 -4.90 -6.89 -3.60
C PRO A 184 -5.32 -8.09 -4.46
N GLU A 185 -4.73 -8.21 -5.65
CA GLU A 185 -4.96 -9.35 -6.56
C GLU A 185 -4.63 -10.71 -5.91
N ASP A 186 -3.78 -10.72 -4.89
CA ASP A 186 -3.38 -11.91 -4.11
C ASP A 186 -4.47 -12.40 -3.13
N ASP A 187 -5.49 -11.58 -2.82
CA ASP A 187 -6.56 -11.94 -1.86
C ASP A 187 -7.84 -12.47 -2.56
N LEU A 188 -7.88 -12.45 -3.90
CA LEU A 188 -9.04 -12.94 -4.64
C LEU A 188 -8.99 -14.47 -4.77
N TYR A 189 -10.04 -15.14 -4.29
CA TYR A 189 -10.24 -16.56 -4.54
C TYR A 189 -10.35 -16.84 -6.04
N ASP A 190 -9.44 -17.65 -6.56
CA ASP A 190 -9.37 -18.04 -7.97
C ASP A 190 -9.51 -19.55 -8.21
N GLY A 191 -9.86 -20.31 -7.17
CA GLY A 191 -10.21 -21.73 -7.25
C GLY A 191 -11.54 -22.03 -7.96
N GLY A 192 -12.17 -20.99 -8.54
CA GLY A 192 -13.36 -21.08 -9.39
C GLY A 192 -14.68 -20.92 -8.64
N VAL A 193 -15.59 -20.09 -9.16
CA VAL A 193 -16.91 -19.80 -8.57
C VAL A 193 -17.75 -21.07 -8.36
N THR A 194 -17.54 -22.09 -9.19
CA THR A 194 -18.24 -23.38 -9.10
C THR A 194 -18.06 -24.07 -7.74
N SER A 195 -16.87 -23.97 -7.11
CA SER A 195 -16.63 -24.59 -5.80
C SER A 195 -17.46 -23.90 -4.70
N ILE A 196 -17.61 -22.58 -4.78
CA ILE A 196 -18.42 -21.77 -3.85
C ILE A 196 -19.89 -22.14 -4.02
N VAL A 197 -20.39 -22.12 -5.26
CA VAL A 197 -21.80 -22.41 -5.59
C VAL A 197 -22.22 -23.81 -5.16
N ASN A 198 -21.34 -24.81 -5.34
CA ASN A 198 -21.63 -26.19 -4.93
C ASN A 198 -21.61 -26.39 -3.40
N THR A 199 -21.04 -25.46 -2.64
CA THR A 199 -20.89 -25.56 -1.18
C THR A 199 -21.97 -24.77 -0.44
N LEU A 200 -22.35 -23.60 -0.96
CA LEU A 200 -23.39 -22.77 -0.34
C LEU A 200 -24.79 -23.36 -0.60
N SER A 201 -25.73 -23.07 0.30
CA SER A 201 -27.14 -23.47 0.14
C SER A 201 -28.09 -22.44 0.75
N GLY A 202 -29.35 -22.49 0.31
CA GLY A 202 -30.41 -21.58 0.73
C GLY A 202 -30.01 -20.11 0.59
N TRP A 203 -30.38 -19.31 1.59
CA TRP A 203 -30.15 -17.86 1.61
C TRP A 203 -28.71 -17.42 1.31
N ARG A 204 -27.68 -18.20 1.70
CA ARG A 204 -26.28 -17.89 1.40
C ARG A 204 -25.99 -17.99 -0.08
N LEU A 205 -26.44 -19.08 -0.70
CA LEU A 205 -26.27 -19.31 -2.13
C LEU A 205 -27.06 -18.28 -2.94
N ASP A 206 -28.31 -18.03 -2.56
CA ASP A 206 -29.17 -17.08 -3.28
C ASP A 206 -28.65 -15.65 -3.16
N THR A 207 -28.14 -15.26 -1.99
CA THR A 207 -27.47 -13.96 -1.80
C THR A 207 -26.15 -13.89 -2.58
N PHE A 208 -25.33 -14.94 -2.55
CA PHE A 208 -24.08 -15.01 -3.32
C PHE A 208 -24.32 -14.90 -4.83
N ASN A 209 -25.36 -15.56 -5.34
CA ASN A 209 -25.75 -15.51 -6.75
C ASN A 209 -26.20 -14.09 -7.15
N VAL A 210 -26.97 -13.43 -6.29
CA VAL A 210 -27.36 -12.02 -6.51
C VAL A 210 -26.14 -11.11 -6.52
N VAL A 211 -25.21 -11.26 -5.56
CA VAL A 211 -23.97 -10.47 -5.53
C VAL A 211 -23.11 -10.74 -6.76
N SER A 212 -23.00 -11.99 -7.20
CA SER A 212 -22.24 -12.39 -8.40
C SER A 212 -22.74 -11.72 -9.68
N ARG A 213 -24.05 -11.42 -9.77
CA ARG A 213 -24.64 -10.72 -10.93
C ARG A 213 -24.31 -9.23 -11.00
N ILE A 214 -23.86 -8.61 -9.90
CA ILE A 214 -23.42 -7.22 -9.90
C ILE A 214 -22.06 -7.16 -10.62
N THR A 215 -21.94 -6.45 -11.74
CA THR A 215 -20.70 -6.48 -12.53
C THR A 215 -19.51 -5.83 -11.84
N ALA A 216 -19.75 -4.85 -10.97
CA ALA A 216 -18.70 -4.20 -10.18
C ALA A 216 -18.18 -5.11 -9.04
N ASN A 217 -16.88 -5.07 -8.79
CA ASN A 217 -16.26 -5.75 -7.65
C ASN A 217 -16.66 -5.12 -6.31
N ILE A 218 -16.89 -3.80 -6.31
CA ILE A 218 -17.39 -3.05 -5.16
C ILE A 218 -18.87 -2.74 -5.38
N PHE A 219 -19.67 -2.99 -4.36
CA PHE A 219 -21.11 -2.81 -4.42
C PHE A 219 -21.67 -2.26 -3.11
N LYS A 220 -22.81 -1.57 -3.20
CA LYS A 220 -23.56 -1.09 -2.04
C LYS A 220 -24.64 -2.10 -1.68
N LEU A 221 -24.90 -2.22 -0.38
CA LEU A 221 -26.06 -2.95 0.17
C LEU A 221 -27.37 -2.58 -0.55
N ASP A 222 -27.55 -1.30 -0.85
CA ASP A 222 -28.76 -0.81 -1.53
C ASP A 222 -28.96 -1.42 -2.94
N GLN A 223 -27.89 -1.82 -3.63
CA GLN A 223 -28.01 -2.51 -4.91
C GLN A 223 -28.63 -3.90 -4.76
N LEU A 224 -28.44 -4.57 -3.62
CA LEU A 224 -29.08 -5.87 -3.36
C LEU A 224 -30.59 -5.72 -3.14
N TYR A 225 -31.05 -4.54 -2.70
CA TYR A 225 -32.48 -4.29 -2.51
C TYR A 225 -33.28 -4.28 -3.81
N ALA A 226 -32.63 -4.10 -4.97
CA ALA A 226 -33.27 -4.28 -6.28
C ALA A 226 -33.71 -5.74 -6.51
N PHE A 227 -33.11 -6.71 -5.81
CA PHE A 227 -33.39 -8.14 -5.94
C PHE A 227 -34.39 -8.66 -4.89
N LYS A 228 -35.02 -7.78 -4.09
CA LYS A 228 -35.96 -8.20 -3.03
C LYS A 228 -37.08 -9.09 -3.56
N LYS A 229 -37.69 -8.74 -4.70
CA LYS A 229 -38.80 -9.51 -5.27
C LYS A 229 -38.36 -10.93 -5.63
N GLN A 230 -37.20 -11.05 -6.28
CA GLN A 230 -36.62 -12.35 -6.61
C GLN A 230 -36.30 -13.16 -5.35
N LEU A 231 -35.66 -12.55 -4.35
CA LEU A 231 -35.34 -13.23 -3.09
C LEU A 231 -36.59 -13.59 -2.28
N GLN A 232 -37.66 -12.81 -2.37
CA GLN A 232 -38.97 -13.12 -1.79
C GLN A 232 -39.63 -14.30 -2.50
N GLU A 233 -39.54 -14.38 -3.82
CA GLU A 233 -40.06 -15.52 -4.61
C GLU A 233 -39.31 -16.82 -4.27
N LEU A 234 -37.99 -16.75 -4.04
CA LEU A 234 -37.18 -17.90 -3.60
C LEU A 234 -37.42 -18.27 -2.13
N HIS A 235 -37.85 -17.31 -1.30
CA HIS A 235 -38.05 -17.48 0.14
C HIS A 235 -39.39 -16.86 0.60
N PRO A 236 -40.54 -17.45 0.21
CA PRO A 236 -41.87 -16.84 0.35
C PRO A 236 -42.29 -16.59 1.81
N ASP A 237 -41.80 -17.40 2.75
CA ASP A 237 -42.18 -17.31 4.16
C ASP A 237 -41.48 -16.16 4.91
N ASN A 238 -40.48 -15.52 4.32
CA ASN A 238 -39.73 -14.46 4.98
C ASN A 238 -40.36 -13.08 4.73
N LEU A 239 -40.90 -12.47 5.78
CA LEU A 239 -41.54 -11.15 5.71
C LEU A 239 -40.56 -9.97 5.84
N ASN A 240 -39.27 -10.24 6.11
CA ASN A 240 -38.24 -9.24 6.41
C ASN A 240 -37.01 -9.38 5.50
N ILE A 241 -37.23 -9.36 4.18
CA ILE A 241 -36.20 -9.62 3.17
C ILE A 241 -34.96 -8.72 3.32
N GLU A 242 -35.13 -7.43 3.58
CA GLU A 242 -34.00 -6.51 3.75
C GLU A 242 -33.09 -6.88 4.92
N ALA A 243 -33.69 -7.19 6.07
CA ALA A 243 -32.95 -7.61 7.25
C ALA A 243 -32.21 -8.91 6.97
N LYS A 244 -32.83 -9.82 6.22
CA LYS A 244 -32.21 -11.08 5.84
C LYS A 244 -31.05 -10.88 4.87
N ILE A 245 -31.16 -10.00 3.88
CA ILE A 245 -30.05 -9.62 2.99
C ILE A 245 -28.86 -9.11 3.79
N ARG A 246 -29.08 -8.21 4.76
CA ARG A 246 -28.02 -7.70 5.64
C ARG A 246 -27.35 -8.82 6.44
N GLN A 247 -28.14 -9.73 7.00
CA GLN A 247 -27.62 -10.89 7.73
C GLN A 247 -26.77 -11.78 6.81
N GLN A 248 -27.22 -12.09 5.60
CA GLN A 248 -26.48 -12.96 4.69
C GLN A 248 -25.18 -12.32 4.18
N LEU A 249 -25.14 -11.01 3.98
CA LEU A 249 -23.88 -10.32 3.66
C LEU A 249 -22.86 -10.40 4.80
N GLN A 250 -23.30 -10.38 6.07
CA GLN A 250 -22.41 -10.61 7.20
C GLN A 250 -21.90 -12.06 7.20
N GLU A 251 -22.75 -13.04 6.92
CA GLU A 251 -22.33 -14.44 6.81
C GLU A 251 -21.34 -14.67 5.65
N LEU A 252 -21.58 -14.09 4.47
CA LEU A 252 -20.64 -14.15 3.34
C LEU A 252 -19.31 -13.44 3.66
N ARG A 253 -19.34 -12.38 4.45
CA ARG A 253 -18.13 -11.69 4.93
C ARG A 253 -17.32 -12.58 5.85
N ASP A 254 -17.98 -13.22 6.81
CA ASP A 254 -17.32 -14.08 7.79
C ASP A 254 -16.73 -15.35 7.13
N LEU A 255 -17.26 -15.76 5.97
CA LEU A 255 -16.70 -16.80 5.11
C LEU A 255 -15.52 -16.33 4.23
N GLY A 256 -15.16 -15.04 4.27
CA GLY A 256 -14.10 -14.47 3.44
C GLY A 256 -14.48 -14.32 1.96
N LEU A 257 -15.78 -14.37 1.63
CA LEU A 257 -16.25 -14.19 0.25
C LEU A 257 -16.45 -12.71 -0.10
N VAL A 258 -16.77 -11.87 0.88
CA VAL A 258 -16.87 -10.41 0.70
C VAL A 258 -16.15 -9.65 1.82
N GLU A 259 -15.62 -8.47 1.53
CA GLU A 259 -15.05 -7.55 2.52
C GLU A 259 -16.04 -6.41 2.80
N PHE A 260 -16.20 -6.00 4.06
CA PHE A 260 -17.00 -4.82 4.40
C PHE A 260 -16.11 -3.58 4.51
N LEU A 261 -16.41 -2.57 3.70
CA LEU A 261 -15.58 -1.37 3.52
C LEU A 261 -16.09 -0.16 4.32
N GLY A 262 -17.20 -0.33 5.06
CA GLY A 262 -17.87 0.73 5.79
C GLY A 262 -19.04 1.37 5.02
N GLY A 263 -19.97 2.01 5.72
CA GLY A 263 -21.06 2.78 5.11
C GLY A 263 -22.03 1.98 4.22
N GLY A 264 -22.16 0.67 4.45
CA GLY A 264 -22.98 -0.21 3.61
C GLY A 264 -22.31 -0.62 2.29
N VAL A 265 -21.00 -0.39 2.15
CA VAL A 265 -20.21 -0.74 0.96
C VAL A 265 -19.45 -2.04 1.22
N TYR A 266 -19.43 -2.93 0.22
CA TYR A 266 -18.79 -4.24 0.27
C TYR A 266 -17.93 -4.48 -0.99
N ARG A 267 -16.90 -5.32 -0.88
CA ARG A 267 -16.11 -5.83 -2.01
C ARG A 267 -16.25 -7.34 -2.14
N LYS A 268 -16.25 -7.87 -3.37
CA LYS A 268 -16.10 -9.30 -3.65
C LYS A 268 -14.64 -9.76 -3.48
N LEU A 269 -14.45 -10.96 -2.97
CA LEU A 269 -13.14 -11.59 -2.77
C LEU A 269 -12.97 -12.83 -3.65
N TRP A 270 -13.55 -12.85 -4.85
CA TRP A 270 -13.37 -13.91 -5.84
C TRP A 270 -13.22 -13.33 -7.25
N LYS A 271 -12.54 -14.06 -8.13
CA LYS A 271 -12.44 -13.70 -9.55
C LYS A 271 -13.74 -14.07 -10.27
N ASN A 272 -14.37 -13.11 -10.94
CA ASN A 272 -15.46 -13.39 -11.87
C ASN A 272 -14.83 -14.04 -13.12
N VAL A 273 -15.33 -15.23 -13.50
CA VAL A 273 -14.96 -15.90 -14.76
C VAL A 273 -15.79 -15.34 -15.90
#